data_AF-A0A645K0Z2-F1
#
_entry.id   AF-A0A645K0Z2-F1
#
_cell.length_a   1.000
_cell.length_b   1.000
_cell.length_c   1.000
_cell.angle_alpha   90.00
_cell.angle_beta   90.00
_cell.angle_gamma   90.00
#
_symmetry.space_group_name_H-M   'P 1'
#
loop_
_entity.id
_entity.type
_entity.pdbx_description
1 polymer ?
#
loop_
_entity_poly.entity_id
_entity_poly.type
_entity_poly.pdbx_seq_one_letter_code
_entity_poly.pdbx_strand_id
1 'polypeptide(L)' 'MTSLTTLESKLTRYYLESSTILSHVSPITVVPILDYIIHKNNEATNLRIIFRGKETGLSDELIKDQLVII' A
#
# COMPACT_ATOMS: atom_id res chain seq x y z
N MET A 1 -9.91 -2.18 19.79
CA MET A 1 -8.51 -2.55 20.13
C MET A 1 -7.61 -2.08 18.99
N THR A 2 -6.59 -1.28 19.26
CA THR A 2 -5.60 -0.87 18.25
C THR A 2 -4.65 -2.04 17.98
N SER A 3 -4.91 -2.81 16.92
CA SER A 3 -3.98 -3.84 16.44
C SER A 3 -2.76 -3.19 15.79
N LEU A 4 -1.59 -3.81 15.93
CA LEU A 4 -0.36 -3.40 15.23
C LEU A 4 -0.55 -3.41 13.71
N THR A 5 -1.31 -4.38 13.20
CA THR A 5 -1.65 -4.47 11.77
C THR A 5 -2.45 -3.25 11.29
N THR A 6 -3.42 -2.78 12.09
CA THR A 6 -4.19 -1.58 11.76
C THR A 6 -3.32 -0.32 11.78
N LEU A 7 -2.34 -0.24 12.69
CA LEU A 7 -1.38 0.86 12.71
C LEU A 7 -0.48 0.84 11.47
N GLU A 8 0.03 -0.34 11.11
CA GLU A 8 0.85 -0.55 9.92
C GLU A 8 0.10 -0.13 8.64
N SER A 9 -1.13 -0.62 8.43
CA SER A 9 -1.93 -0.24 7.25
C SER A 9 -2.16 1.28 7.15
N LYS A 10 -2.39 1.95 8.28
CA LYS A 10 -2.55 3.42 8.33
C LYS A 10 -1.24 4.15 8.03
N LEU A 11 -0.12 3.66 8.56
CA LEU A 11 1.19 4.26 8.30
C LEU A 11 1.59 4.08 6.83
N THR A 12 1.34 2.91 6.26
CA THR A 12 1.57 2.63 4.83
C THR A 12 0.72 3.54 3.95
N ARG A 13 -0.57 3.74 4.27
CA ARG A 13 -1.43 4.70 3.58
C ARG A 13 -0.84 6.12 3.62
N TYR A 14 -0.48 6.58 4.82
CA TYR A 14 0.11 7.91 5.00
C TYR A 14 1.41 8.07 4.20
N TYR A 15 2.24 7.04 4.16
CA TYR A 15 3.48 7.02 3.38
C TYR A 15 3.24 7.16 1.87
N LEU A 16 2.28 6.39 1.33
CA LEU A 16 1.90 6.44 -0.08
C LEU A 16 1.29 7.80 -0.48
N GLU A 17 0.44 8.37 0.37
CA GLU A 17 -0.14 9.70 0.15
C GLU A 17 0.95 10.79 0.20
N SER A 18 1.88 10.68 1.15
CA SER A 18 2.99 11.62 1.29
C SER A 18 3.95 11.57 0.09
N SER A 19 4.26 10.38 -0.43
CA SER A 19 5.10 10.24 -1.63
C SER A 19 4.43 10.89 -2.84
N THR A 20 3.12 10.70 -2.98
CA THR A 20 2.31 11.28 -4.05
C THR A 20 2.31 12.81 -3.99
N ILE A 21 2.14 13.38 -2.78
CA ILE A 21 2.19 14.84 -2.59
C ILE A 21 3.57 15.38 -2.97
N LEU A 22 4.65 14.75 -2.51
CA LEU A 22 6.01 15.20 -2.80
C LEU A 22 6.33 15.12 -4.31
N SER A 23 5.87 14.06 -4.97
CA SER A 23 6.00 13.84 -6.43
C SER A 23 5.39 14.99 -7.23
N HIS A 24 4.18 15.41 -6.87
CA HIS A 24 3.50 16.54 -7.52
C HIS A 24 4.19 17.88 -7.28
N VAL A 25 4.76 18.10 -6.08
CA VAL A 25 5.45 19.36 -5.75
C VAL A 25 6.79 19.48 -6.47
N SER A 26 7.47 18.37 -6.80
CA SER A 26 8.82 18.36 -7.38
C SER A 26 8.94 17.46 -8.63
N PRO A 27 8.22 17.78 -9.73
CA PRO A 27 8.06 16.87 -10.87
C PRO A 27 9.32 16.68 -11.75
N ILE A 28 10.26 17.63 -11.78
CA ILE A 28 11.49 17.55 -12.60
C ILE A 28 12.69 17.07 -11.75
N THR A 29 12.42 16.19 -10.79
CA THR A 29 13.44 15.63 -9.89
C THR A 29 13.35 14.10 -9.90
N VAL A 30 14.11 13.42 -9.03
CA VAL A 30 14.02 11.96 -8.86
C VAL A 30 12.71 11.54 -8.18
N VAL A 31 11.99 12.46 -7.53
CA VAL A 31 10.84 12.14 -6.67
C VAL A 31 9.72 11.38 -7.40
N PRO A 32 9.29 11.73 -8.63
CA PRO A 32 8.24 10.98 -9.31
C PRO A 32 8.63 9.53 -9.61
N ILE A 33 9.92 9.27 -9.86
CA ILE A 33 10.41 7.90 -10.04
C ILE A 33 10.36 7.13 -8.73
N LEU A 34 10.72 7.78 -7.60
CA LEU A 34 10.60 7.17 -6.28
C LEU A 34 9.14 6.89 -5.93
N ASP A 35 8.24 7.84 -6.18
CA ASP A 35 6.80 7.69 -5.97
C ASP A 35 6.25 6.49 -6.76
N TYR A 36 6.59 6.38 -8.04
CA TYR A 36 6.25 5.20 -8.85
C TYR A 36 6.74 3.88 -8.21
N ILE A 37 8.01 3.82 -7.79
CA ILE A 37 8.58 2.59 -7.20
C ILE A 37 7.87 2.24 -5.89
N ILE A 38 7.57 3.24 -5.06
CA ILE A 38 6.86 3.09 -3.78
C ILE A 38 5.47 2.50 -4.01
N HIS A 39 4.69 3.10 -4.93
CA HIS A 39 3.36 2.60 -5.27
C HIS A 39 3.41 1.20 -5.89
N LYS A 40 4.39 0.95 -6.77
CA LYS A 40 4.53 -0.35 -7.42
C LYS A 40 4.88 -1.46 -6.42
N ASN A 41 5.66 -1.14 -5.39
CA ASN A 41 5.94 -2.07 -4.30
C ASN A 41 4.68 -2.42 -3.48
N ASN A 42 3.86 -1.42 -3.17
CA ASN A 42 2.57 -1.64 -2.49
C ASN A 42 1.59 -2.45 -3.36
N GLU A 43 1.53 -2.19 -4.67
CA GLU A 43 0.72 -2.97 -5.62
C GLU A 43 1.12 -4.45 -5.62
N ALA A 44 2.43 -4.74 -5.75
CA ALA A 44 2.93 -6.11 -5.71
C ALA A 44 2.66 -6.79 -4.37
N THR A 45 2.70 -6.04 -3.26
CA THR A 45 2.37 -6.52 -1.92
C THR A 45 0.88 -6.87 -1.81
N ASN A 46 -0.02 -5.99 -2.26
CA ASN A 46 -1.45 -6.24 -2.31
C ASN A 46 -1.80 -7.47 -3.16
N LEU A 47 -1.18 -7.62 -4.34
CA LEU A 47 -1.38 -8.81 -5.18
C LEU A 47 -0.93 -10.10 -4.47
N ARG A 48 0.18 -10.05 -3.73
CA ARG A 48 0.64 -11.19 -2.93
C ARG A 48 -0.33 -11.53 -1.80
N ILE A 49 -0.89 -10.53 -1.11
CA ILE A 49 -1.91 -10.73 -0.07
C ILE A 49 -3.14 -11.41 -0.67
N ILE A 50 -3.63 -10.92 -1.81
CA ILE A 50 -4.78 -11.51 -2.52
C ILE A 50 -4.48 -12.96 -2.89
N PHE A 51 -3.33 -13.22 -3.53
CA PHE A 51 -2.95 -14.58 -3.95
C PHE A 51 -2.93 -15.55 -2.78
N ARG A 52 -2.20 -15.22 -1.70
CA ARG A 52 -2.08 -16.10 -0.53
C ARG A 52 -3.39 -16.26 0.22
N GLY A 53 -4.18 -15.19 0.33
CA GLY A 53 -5.49 -15.23 0.95
C GLY A 53 -6.45 -16.16 0.20
N LYS A 54 -6.47 -16.08 -1.14
CA LYS A 54 -7.27 -16.98 -1.97
C LYS A 54 -6.78 -18.43 -1.93
N GLU A 55 -5.47 -18.65 -1.98
CA GLU A 55 -4.85 -19.98 -1.86
C GLU A 55 -5.22 -20.70 -0.56
N THR A 56 -5.29 -19.94 0.54
CA THR A 56 -5.59 -20.48 1.89
C THR A 56 -7.08 -20.49 2.23
N GLY A 57 -7.94 -20.02 1.31
CA GLY A 57 -9.40 -20.01 1.51
C GLY A 57 -9.89 -18.94 2.49
N LEU A 58 -9.15 -17.84 2.70
CA LEU A 58 -9.64 -16.70 3.47
C LEU A 58 -10.87 -16.07 2.80
N SER A 59 -11.76 -15.50 3.62
CA SER A 59 -12.90 -14.73 3.10
C SER A 59 -12.44 -13.45 2.42
N ASP A 60 -13.22 -13.01 1.44
CA ASP A 60 -12.92 -11.81 0.66
C ASP A 60 -12.90 -10.55 1.53
N GLU A 61 -13.73 -10.49 2.56
CA GLU A 61 -13.72 -9.39 3.55
C GLU A 61 -12.37 -9.33 4.28
N LEU A 62 -11.90 -10.48 4.77
CA LEU A 62 -10.67 -10.55 5.56
C LEU A 62 -9.44 -10.23 4.72
N ILE A 63 -9.44 -10.64 3.43
CA ILE A 63 -8.39 -10.25 2.47
C ILE A 63 -8.41 -8.73 2.25
N LYS A 64 -9.59 -8.15 1.99
CA LYS A 64 -9.74 -6.72 1.74
C LYS A 64 -9.29 -5.86 2.92
N ASP A 65 -9.54 -6.29 4.15
CA ASP A 65 -9.11 -5.60 5.37
C ASP A 65 -7.59 -5.46 5.49
N GLN A 66 -6.81 -6.30 4.78
CA GLN A 66 -5.35 -6.23 4.77
C GLN A 66 -4.77 -5.39 3.63
N LEU A 67 -5.58 -4.98 2.65
CA LEU A 67 -5.08 -4.24 1.49
C LEU A 67 -4.96 -2.75 1.81
N VAL A 68 -3.88 -2.14 1.31
CA VAL A 68 -3.69 -0.69 1.40
C VAL A 68 -3.79 -0.10 0.00
N ILE A 69 -4.86 0.65 -0.27
CA ILE A 69 -5.17 1.23 -1.57
C ILE A 69 -5.42 2.73 -1.38
N ILE A 70 -4.72 3.59 -2.11
CA ILE A 70 -4.88 5.05 -2.04
C ILE A 70 -5.53 5.61 -3.31
#